data_AF-A0A6L4A8Q8-F1
#
_entry.id   AF-A0A6L4A8Q8-F1
#
_cell.length_a   1.000
_cell.length_b   1.000
_cell.length_c   1.000
_cell.angle_alpha   90.00
_cell.angle_beta   90.00
_cell.angle_gamma   90.00
#
_symmetry.space_group_name_H-M   'P 1'
#
loop_
_entity.id
_entity.type
_entity.pdbx_description
1 polymer ?
#
loop_
_entity_poly.entity_id
_entity_poly.type
_entity_poly.pdbx_seq_one_letter_code
_entity_poly.pdbx_strand_id
1 'polypeptide(L)'
;MQRLRELWIAFRNFAILFSFIMNFIVLLVLIFVVLLIFQIKNGIADPLLQGLHSNFVGLDEARIQTEIQVNDEIPINFTLPVSDQIPINFTLPVSDSTDVYLTEDVVIDNVPAYFAIEGGAGNISGTVDIRLPAETRLPIRLSLTVPVEQTVPININVPVQQTIPVSLNVPVDIPLNETQLHEPFNNLRNLFEPYVRALGNLPSNWGDVPAFVGDVMSGNVNLMAPTDYTRNPWKGFEDEQTAEPSAIESPAPDGTPVEGTPTAPEGTTPIAPVDGGTPVTETPPPPVQQQTTPTFTPFGATPVGG
;
A
#
# COMPACT_ATOMS: atom_id res chain seq x y z
N MET A 1 51.54 -4.96 -94.04
CA MET A 1 52.04 -4.12 -92.91
C MET A 1 51.10 -2.96 -92.56
N GLN A 2 50.50 -2.23 -93.51
CA GLN A 2 49.64 -1.07 -93.20
C GLN A 2 48.28 -1.44 -92.57
N ARG A 3 47.59 -2.48 -93.07
CA ARG A 3 46.31 -2.95 -92.50
C ARG A 3 46.40 -3.43 -91.04
N LEU A 4 47.54 -3.99 -90.63
CA LEU A 4 47.77 -4.35 -89.22
C LEU A 4 47.92 -3.10 -88.32
N ARG A 5 48.50 -2.01 -88.83
CA ARG A 5 48.63 -0.75 -88.07
C ARG A 5 47.28 -0.06 -87.89
N GLU A 6 46.42 -0.08 -88.91
CA GLU A 6 45.06 0.46 -88.82
C GLU A 6 44.19 -0.32 -87.83
N LEU A 7 44.26 -1.66 -87.85
CA LEU A 7 43.55 -2.50 -86.88
C LEU A 7 44.06 -2.32 -85.45
N TRP A 8 45.37 -2.14 -85.27
CA TRP A 8 45.95 -1.87 -83.94
C TRP A 8 45.49 -0.53 -83.35
N ILE A 9 45.41 0.52 -84.18
CA ILE A 9 44.91 1.83 -83.74
C ILE A 9 43.42 1.76 -83.40
N ALA A 10 42.62 1.07 -84.21
CA ALA A 10 41.20 0.85 -83.93
C ALA A 10 40.98 0.07 -82.63
N PHE A 11 41.76 -0.99 -82.40
CA PHE A 11 41.71 -1.77 -81.16
C PHE A 11 42.09 -0.93 -79.93
N ARG A 12 43.18 -0.14 -80.00
CA ARG A 12 43.59 0.75 -78.91
C ARG A 12 42.49 1.76 -78.59
N ASN A 13 41.86 2.35 -79.60
CA ASN A 13 40.77 3.30 -79.40
C ASN A 13 39.54 2.63 -78.77
N PHE A 14 39.21 1.40 -79.20
CA PHE A 14 38.14 0.61 -78.58
C PHE A 14 38.45 0.26 -77.12
N ALA A 15 39.68 -0.18 -76.82
CA ALA A 15 40.10 -0.53 -75.46
C ALA A 15 40.05 0.68 -74.51
N ILE A 16 40.48 1.86 -74.98
CA ILE A 16 40.38 3.11 -74.21
C ILE A 16 38.92 3.49 -73.98
N LEU A 17 38.09 3.45 -75.02
CA LEU A 17 36.66 3.78 -74.92
C LEU A 17 35.92 2.81 -73.99
N PHE A 18 36.19 1.51 -74.11
CA PHE A 18 35.61 0.47 -73.26
C PHE A 18 36.04 0.63 -71.80
N SER A 19 37.33 0.88 -71.54
CA SER A 19 37.81 1.14 -70.18
C SER A 19 37.19 2.41 -69.58
N PHE A 20 37.05 3.47 -70.38
CA PHE A 20 36.41 4.70 -69.95
C PHE A 20 34.92 4.47 -69.60
N ILE A 21 34.18 3.77 -70.46
CA ILE A 21 32.77 3.45 -70.23
C ILE A 21 32.62 2.56 -68.98
N MET A 22 33.43 1.51 -68.86
CA MET A 22 33.34 0.60 -67.72
C MET A 22 33.63 1.32 -66.41
N ASN A 23 34.68 2.16 -66.38
CA ASN A 23 35.01 2.96 -65.20
C ASN A 23 33.91 4.00 -64.89
N PHE A 24 33.33 4.61 -65.92
CA PHE A 24 32.20 5.54 -65.75
C PHE A 24 30.96 4.84 -65.18
N ILE A 25 30.67 3.61 -65.61
CA ILE A 25 29.60 2.78 -65.05
C ILE A 25 29.89 2.45 -63.59
N VAL A 26 31.12 2.02 -63.26
CA VAL A 26 31.51 1.74 -61.87
C VAL A 26 31.38 2.99 -60.99
N LEU A 27 31.76 4.16 -61.50
CA LEU A 27 31.61 5.42 -60.80
C LEU A 27 30.14 5.78 -60.57
N LEU A 28 29.27 5.60 -61.58
CA LEU A 28 27.82 5.78 -61.43
C LEU A 28 27.24 4.81 -60.39
N VAL A 29 27.65 3.54 -60.42
CA VAL A 29 27.23 2.54 -59.43
C VAL A 29 27.68 2.94 -58.03
N LEU A 30 28.91 3.43 -57.85
CA LEU A 30 29.39 3.89 -56.56
C LEU A 30 28.61 5.09 -56.03
N ILE A 31 28.31 6.07 -56.89
CA ILE A 31 27.44 7.21 -56.53
C ILE A 31 26.05 6.72 -56.11
N PHE A 32 25.48 5.77 -56.86
CA PHE A 32 24.19 5.20 -56.53
C PHE A 32 24.19 4.45 -55.18
N VAL A 33 25.24 3.68 -54.90
CA VAL A 33 25.41 2.99 -53.60
C VAL A 33 25.53 3.99 -52.46
N VAL A 34 26.30 5.07 -52.62
CA VAL A 34 26.43 6.12 -51.61
C VAL A 34 25.08 6.82 -51.36
N LEU A 35 24.31 7.10 -52.40
CA LEU A 35 22.95 7.64 -52.28
C LEU A 35 22.03 6.70 -51.49
N LEU A 36 22.09 5.40 -51.76
CA LEU A 36 21.33 4.40 -51.02
C LEU A 36 21.74 4.33 -49.54
N ILE A 37 23.04 4.41 -49.25
CA ILE A 37 23.56 4.45 -47.87
C ILE A 37 22.98 5.66 -47.11
N PHE A 38 22.94 6.85 -47.72
CA PHE A 38 22.35 8.02 -47.08
C PHE A 38 20.84 7.87 -46.82
N GLN A 39 20.12 7.25 -47.77
CA GLN A 39 18.69 6.96 -47.57
C GLN A 39 18.46 5.98 -46.41
N ILE A 40 19.26 4.91 -46.33
CA ILE A 40 19.16 3.94 -45.24
C ILE A 40 19.56 4.58 -43.91
N LYS A 41 20.65 5.36 -43.88
CA LYS A 41 21.11 6.07 -42.69
C LYS A 41 20.01 6.97 -42.14
N ASN A 42 19.59 7.96 -42.93
CA ASN A 42 18.69 9.02 -42.46
C ASN A 42 17.24 8.52 -42.30
N GLY A 43 16.81 7.56 -43.12
CA GLY A 43 15.43 7.08 -43.15
C GLY A 43 15.15 5.89 -42.22
N ILE A 44 16.17 5.10 -41.89
CA ILE A 44 16.00 3.84 -41.15
C ILE A 44 16.95 3.76 -39.95
N ALA A 45 18.26 3.83 -40.17
CA ALA A 45 19.23 3.53 -39.13
C ALA A 45 19.24 4.58 -38.01
N ASP A 46 19.22 5.87 -38.36
CA ASP A 46 19.15 6.97 -37.40
C ASP A 46 17.89 6.88 -36.52
N PRO A 47 16.66 6.87 -37.07
CA PRO A 47 15.46 6.83 -36.23
C PRO A 47 15.33 5.55 -35.41
N LEU A 48 15.74 4.39 -35.93
CA LEU A 48 15.64 3.13 -35.18
C LEU A 48 16.66 3.06 -34.04
N LEU A 49 17.92 3.42 -34.29
CA LEU A 49 18.97 3.34 -33.26
C LEU A 49 18.85 4.48 -32.25
N GLN A 50 18.54 5.70 -32.69
CA GLN A 50 18.27 6.82 -31.79
C GLN A 50 16.97 6.61 -31.01
N GLY A 51 15.92 6.08 -31.64
CA GLY A 51 14.67 5.75 -30.97
C GLY A 51 14.87 4.63 -29.93
N LEU A 52 15.62 3.58 -30.26
CA LEU A 52 15.89 2.51 -29.31
C LEU A 52 16.74 3.00 -28.13
N HIS A 53 17.82 3.74 -28.42
CA HIS A 53 18.68 4.29 -27.37
C HIS A 53 17.95 5.31 -26.49
N SER A 54 17.09 6.16 -27.08
CA SER A 54 16.29 7.13 -26.31
C SER A 54 15.30 6.43 -25.40
N ASN A 55 14.63 5.37 -25.87
CA ASN A 55 13.72 4.59 -25.04
C ASN A 55 14.44 3.93 -23.85
N PHE A 56 15.67 3.44 -24.00
CA PHE A 56 16.42 2.90 -22.87
C PHE A 56 16.81 3.98 -21.85
N VAL A 57 17.16 5.19 -22.30
CA VAL A 57 17.39 6.32 -21.39
C VAL A 57 16.08 6.72 -20.70
N GLY A 58 14.97 6.79 -21.44
CA GLY A 58 13.66 7.11 -20.90
C GLY A 58 13.13 6.06 -19.91
N LEU A 59 13.40 4.77 -20.15
CA LEU A 59 13.07 3.69 -19.22
C LEU A 59 13.88 3.78 -17.93
N ASP A 60 15.13 4.26 -17.99
CA ASP A 60 15.94 4.47 -16.81
C ASP A 60 15.43 5.65 -15.96
N GLU A 61 14.97 6.71 -16.62
CA GLU A 61 14.40 7.91 -16.00
C GLU A 61 12.92 7.74 -15.56
N ALA A 62 12.26 6.66 -15.98
CA ALA A 62 10.85 6.42 -15.68
C ALA A 62 10.62 6.04 -14.21
N ARG A 63 9.36 6.13 -13.77
CA ARG A 63 8.93 5.85 -12.40
C ARG A 63 7.64 5.04 -12.35
N ILE A 64 7.57 4.09 -11.43
CA ILE A 64 6.37 3.32 -11.13
C ILE A 64 5.59 4.06 -10.06
N GLN A 65 4.41 4.56 -10.42
CA GLN A 65 3.44 5.09 -9.48
C GLN A 65 2.31 4.08 -9.31
N THR A 66 2.13 3.54 -8.12
CA THR A 66 1.04 2.62 -7.84
C THR A 66 0.58 2.70 -6.39
N GLU A 67 -0.61 2.20 -6.10
CA GLU A 67 -1.11 2.04 -4.74
C GLU A 67 -1.04 0.57 -4.36
N ILE A 68 -0.23 0.26 -3.34
CA ILE A 68 -0.15 -1.09 -2.79
C ILE A 68 -1.20 -1.23 -1.70
N GLN A 69 -2.07 -2.23 -1.85
CA GLN A 69 -3.04 -2.61 -0.83
C GLN A 69 -2.39 -3.56 0.18
N VAL A 70 -2.31 -3.13 1.43
CA VAL A 70 -1.84 -3.96 2.54
C VAL A 70 -3.04 -4.36 3.39
N ASN A 71 -3.40 -5.64 3.35
CA ASN A 71 -4.44 -6.22 4.18
C ASN A 71 -3.78 -7.11 5.24
N ASP A 72 -3.98 -6.77 6.51
CA ASP A 72 -3.41 -7.50 7.64
C ASP A 72 -4.43 -7.65 8.77
N GLU A 73 -4.24 -8.63 9.64
CA GLU A 73 -5.09 -8.87 10.80
C GLU A 73 -4.26 -8.76 12.09
N ILE A 74 -4.58 -7.78 12.93
CA ILE A 74 -3.89 -7.59 14.20
C ILE A 74 -4.62 -8.39 15.29
N PRO A 75 -3.97 -9.36 15.95
CA PRO A 75 -4.58 -10.10 17.04
C PRO A 75 -4.60 -9.25 18.33
N ILE A 76 -5.76 -9.22 18.96
CA ILE A 76 -5.97 -8.65 20.29
C ILE A 76 -6.24 -9.79 21.26
N ASN A 77 -5.37 -9.91 22.27
CA ASN A 77 -5.54 -10.84 23.36
C ASN A 77 -5.40 -10.08 24.69
N PHE A 78 -6.50 -9.99 25.42
CA PHE A 78 -6.48 -9.50 26.79
C PHE A 78 -7.45 -10.31 27.66
N THR A 79 -7.19 -10.31 28.95
CA THR A 79 -8.08 -10.89 29.94
C THR A 79 -8.81 -9.76 30.65
N LEU A 80 -10.14 -9.78 30.62
CA LEU A 80 -10.97 -8.84 31.34
C LEU A 80 -11.29 -9.41 32.73
N PRO A 81 -10.78 -8.80 33.82
CA PRO A 81 -11.21 -9.16 35.17
C PRO A 81 -12.59 -8.57 35.44
N VAL A 82 -13.56 -9.43 35.74
CA VAL A 82 -14.90 -9.04 36.19
C VAL A 82 -15.01 -9.38 37.67
N SER A 83 -15.18 -8.34 38.50
CA SER A 83 -15.44 -8.47 39.93
C SER A 83 -16.78 -7.84 40.24
N ASP A 84 -17.72 -8.64 40.73
CA ASP A 84 -19.08 -8.19 41.02
C ASP A 84 -19.62 -8.88 42.29
N GLN A 85 -20.67 -8.32 42.87
CA GLN A 85 -21.36 -8.86 44.04
C GLN A 85 -22.82 -9.13 43.71
N ILE A 86 -23.22 -10.40 43.82
CA ILE A 86 -24.62 -10.77 43.60
C ILE A 86 -25.33 -10.71 44.95
N PRO A 87 -26.36 -9.85 45.12
CA PRO A 87 -27.19 -9.85 46.31
C PRO A 87 -28.13 -11.05 46.27
N ILE A 88 -28.12 -11.83 47.34
CA ILE A 88 -29.04 -12.93 47.59
C ILE A 88 -30.00 -12.46 48.68
N ASN A 89 -31.26 -12.27 48.31
CA ASN A 89 -32.35 -11.99 49.25
C ASN A 89 -33.41 -13.07 49.10
N PHE A 90 -33.56 -13.89 50.14
CA PHE A 90 -34.66 -14.82 50.22
C PHE A 90 -35.12 -14.97 51.66
N THR A 91 -36.36 -15.40 51.79
CA THR A 91 -36.97 -15.66 53.07
C THR A 91 -37.01 -17.16 53.29
N LEU A 92 -36.42 -17.63 54.38
CA LEU A 92 -36.45 -19.02 54.79
C LEU A 92 -37.61 -19.26 55.77
N PRO A 93 -38.71 -19.90 55.36
CA PRO A 93 -39.75 -20.33 56.28
C PRO A 93 -39.26 -21.55 57.08
N VAL A 94 -39.27 -21.44 58.40
CA VAL A 94 -38.97 -22.51 59.34
C VAL A 94 -40.27 -22.90 60.03
N SER A 95 -40.71 -24.14 59.82
CA SER A 95 -41.88 -24.70 60.51
C SER A 95 -41.50 -26.04 61.11
N ASP A 96 -41.17 -26.06 62.40
CA ASP A 96 -40.72 -27.27 63.10
C ASP A 96 -41.44 -27.46 64.44
N SER A 97 -41.57 -28.70 64.88
CA SER A 97 -42.14 -29.03 66.19
C SER A 97 -41.01 -29.12 67.20
N THR A 98 -41.04 -28.27 68.22
CA THR A 98 -39.99 -28.20 69.23
C THR A 98 -40.59 -28.17 70.63
N ASP A 99 -39.83 -28.65 71.60
CA ASP A 99 -40.24 -28.64 73.00
C ASP A 99 -39.54 -27.50 73.72
N VAL A 100 -40.33 -26.56 74.24
CA VAL A 100 -39.84 -25.43 75.04
C VAL A 100 -40.05 -25.69 76.52
N TYR A 101 -39.23 -25.08 77.37
CA TYR A 101 -39.36 -25.15 78.82
C TYR A 101 -39.88 -23.82 79.35
N LEU A 102 -40.84 -23.87 80.27
CA LEU A 102 -41.31 -22.65 80.94
C LEU A 102 -40.20 -22.06 81.81
N THR A 103 -39.91 -20.77 81.65
CA THR A 103 -38.87 -20.08 82.44
C THR A 103 -39.36 -19.61 83.81
N GLU A 104 -40.68 -19.56 84.01
CA GLU A 104 -41.34 -19.19 85.25
C GLU A 104 -42.66 -19.94 85.40
N ASP A 105 -43.25 -19.89 86.59
CA ASP A 105 -44.55 -20.53 86.86
C ASP A 105 -45.66 -19.79 86.10
N VAL A 106 -46.42 -20.51 85.29
CA VAL A 106 -47.57 -19.98 84.53
C VAL A 106 -48.87 -20.44 85.19
N VAL A 107 -49.72 -19.49 85.56
CA VAL A 107 -51.06 -19.77 86.10
C VAL A 107 -52.09 -19.67 84.98
N ILE A 108 -52.92 -20.70 84.85
CA ILE A 108 -54.08 -20.74 83.95
C ILE A 108 -55.34 -20.71 84.83
N ASP A 109 -55.98 -19.55 84.90
CA ASP A 109 -57.16 -19.36 85.73
C ASP A 109 -58.45 -19.77 85.01
N ASN A 110 -59.47 -20.13 85.78
CA ASN A 110 -60.84 -20.40 85.31
C ASN A 110 -60.97 -21.55 84.30
N VAL A 111 -60.19 -22.62 84.46
CA VAL A 111 -60.31 -23.80 83.59
C VAL A 111 -61.59 -24.57 83.97
N PRO A 112 -62.57 -24.73 83.07
CA PRO A 112 -63.77 -25.52 83.37
C PRO A 112 -63.39 -26.99 83.53
N ALA A 113 -63.71 -27.56 84.68
CA ALA A 113 -63.45 -28.95 85.02
C ALA A 113 -64.73 -29.65 85.43
N TYR A 114 -64.84 -30.91 85.02
CA TYR A 114 -65.95 -31.79 85.35
C TYR A 114 -65.44 -32.90 86.26
N PHE A 115 -65.95 -32.92 87.49
CA PHE A 115 -65.60 -33.93 88.49
C PHE A 115 -66.78 -34.89 88.65
N ALA A 116 -66.56 -36.16 88.34
CA ALA A 116 -67.51 -37.23 88.63
C ALA A 116 -67.19 -37.81 90.02
N ILE A 117 -68.16 -37.78 90.94
CA ILE A 117 -67.98 -38.33 92.29
C ILE A 117 -68.30 -39.82 92.26
N GLU A 118 -67.27 -40.66 92.39
CA GLU A 118 -67.42 -42.10 92.55
C GLU A 118 -68.13 -42.41 93.87
N GLY A 119 -69.43 -42.72 93.79
CA GLY A 119 -70.31 -42.88 94.96
C GLY A 119 -71.78 -42.53 94.72
N GLY A 120 -72.16 -42.11 93.50
CA GLY A 120 -73.57 -41.92 93.12
C GLY A 120 -74.17 -40.56 93.51
N ALA A 121 -73.37 -39.61 93.99
CA ALA A 121 -73.80 -38.30 94.45
C ALA A 121 -73.85 -37.21 93.35
N GLY A 122 -73.75 -37.59 92.07
CA GLY A 122 -73.83 -36.67 90.92
C GLY A 122 -72.48 -36.13 90.42
N ASN A 123 -72.54 -35.23 89.43
CA ASN A 123 -71.37 -34.60 88.80
C ASN A 123 -71.27 -33.14 89.22
N ILE A 124 -70.06 -32.68 89.56
CA ILE A 124 -69.76 -31.28 89.86
C ILE A 124 -69.05 -30.66 88.65
N SER A 125 -69.68 -29.64 88.08
CA SER A 125 -69.03 -28.75 87.12
C SER A 125 -68.54 -27.52 87.88
N GLY A 126 -67.24 -27.24 87.81
CA GLY A 126 -66.63 -26.08 88.46
C GLY A 126 -65.50 -25.50 87.62
N THR A 127 -64.94 -24.39 88.06
CA THR A 127 -63.69 -23.86 87.51
C THR A 127 -62.55 -24.18 88.47
N VAL A 128 -61.39 -24.52 87.94
CA VAL A 128 -60.15 -24.70 88.70
C VAL A 128 -59.04 -23.85 88.10
N ASP A 129 -58.13 -23.42 88.95
CA ASP A 129 -56.93 -22.71 88.53
C ASP A 129 -55.76 -23.71 88.50
N ILE A 130 -55.08 -23.79 87.35
CA ILE A 130 -53.97 -24.74 87.12
C ILE A 130 -52.67 -23.94 87.09
N ARG A 131 -51.73 -24.27 87.99
CA ARG A 131 -50.37 -23.70 87.97
C ARG A 131 -49.41 -24.69 87.33
N LEU A 132 -48.84 -24.32 86.18
CA LEU A 132 -47.76 -25.04 85.53
C LEU A 132 -46.44 -24.49 86.08
N PRO A 133 -45.65 -25.30 86.81
CA PRO A 133 -44.38 -24.83 87.37
C PRO A 133 -43.36 -24.54 86.25
N ALA A 134 -42.37 -23.70 86.57
CA ALA A 134 -41.17 -23.55 85.74
C ALA A 134 -40.55 -24.92 85.42
N GLU A 135 -39.83 -25.00 84.31
CA GLU A 135 -39.25 -26.23 83.75
C GLU A 135 -40.28 -27.25 83.22
N THR A 136 -41.57 -26.92 83.18
CA THR A 136 -42.56 -27.75 82.48
C THR A 136 -42.26 -27.74 80.97
N ARG A 137 -42.11 -28.93 80.38
CA ARG A 137 -41.87 -29.12 78.94
C ARG A 137 -43.17 -28.97 78.16
N LEU A 138 -43.23 -28.01 77.25
CA LEU A 138 -44.37 -27.74 76.40
C LEU A 138 -44.01 -27.99 74.92
N PRO A 139 -44.61 -29.00 74.27
CA PRO A 139 -44.48 -29.16 72.82
C PRO A 139 -45.21 -28.03 72.11
N ILE A 140 -44.50 -27.30 71.26
CA ILE A 140 -45.04 -26.24 70.42
C ILE A 140 -44.71 -26.50 68.95
N ARG A 141 -45.49 -25.88 68.06
CA ARG A 141 -45.12 -25.75 66.64
C ARG A 141 -44.53 -24.37 66.42
N LEU A 142 -43.23 -24.32 66.18
CA LEU A 142 -42.52 -23.10 65.86
C LEU A 142 -42.70 -22.80 64.37
N SER A 143 -43.29 -21.65 64.06
CA SER A 143 -43.40 -21.13 62.70
C SER A 143 -42.75 -19.76 62.64
N LEU A 144 -41.54 -19.69 62.09
CA LEU A 144 -40.74 -18.48 61.99
C LEU A 144 -40.34 -18.23 60.53
N THR A 145 -40.28 -16.97 60.15
CA THR A 145 -39.89 -16.53 58.81
C THR A 145 -38.57 -15.77 58.95
N VAL A 146 -37.46 -16.38 58.53
CA VAL A 146 -36.12 -15.80 58.69
C VAL A 146 -35.69 -15.13 57.38
N PRO A 147 -35.49 -13.80 57.34
CA PRO A 147 -34.92 -13.14 56.17
C PRO A 147 -33.42 -13.45 56.10
N VAL A 148 -32.95 -13.86 54.91
CA VAL A 148 -31.53 -14.07 54.62
C VAL A 148 -31.12 -13.05 53.58
N GLU A 149 -30.21 -12.15 53.97
CA GLU A 149 -29.60 -11.15 53.11
C GLU A 149 -28.09 -11.35 53.11
N GLN A 150 -27.54 -11.82 51.98
CA GLN A 150 -26.11 -12.08 51.82
C GLN A 150 -25.64 -11.61 50.45
N THR A 151 -24.44 -11.05 50.38
CA THR A 151 -23.76 -10.79 49.10
C THR A 151 -22.71 -11.86 48.85
N VAL A 152 -22.69 -12.41 47.63
CA VAL A 152 -21.67 -13.37 47.21
C VAL A 152 -20.75 -12.70 46.20
N PRO A 153 -19.42 -12.61 46.45
CA PRO A 153 -18.48 -12.06 45.50
C PRO A 153 -18.22 -13.06 44.37
N ILE A 154 -18.23 -12.57 43.13
CA ILE A 154 -17.81 -13.32 41.94
C ILE A 154 -16.58 -12.64 41.34
N ASN A 155 -15.54 -13.43 41.04
CA ASN A 155 -14.33 -12.98 40.36
C ASN A 155 -14.07 -13.91 39.17
N ILE A 156 -14.24 -13.38 37.96
CA ILE A 156 -14.14 -14.14 36.71
C ILE A 156 -13.14 -13.44 35.80
N ASN A 157 -12.20 -14.21 35.25
CA ASN A 157 -11.29 -13.76 34.21
C ASN A 157 -11.82 -14.22 32.86
N VAL A 158 -12.29 -13.28 32.04
CA VAL A 158 -12.84 -13.57 30.71
C VAL A 158 -11.74 -13.35 29.67
N PRO A 159 -11.26 -14.40 28.97
CA PRO A 159 -10.30 -14.21 27.89
C PRO A 159 -11.02 -13.67 26.65
N VAL A 160 -10.52 -12.55 26.12
CA VAL A 160 -10.99 -11.97 24.86
C VAL A 160 -9.92 -12.21 23.81
N GLN A 161 -10.29 -12.91 22.73
CA GLN A 161 -9.44 -13.17 21.57
C GLN A 161 -10.18 -12.69 20.32
N GLN A 162 -9.69 -11.63 19.71
CA GLN A 162 -10.31 -11.05 18.52
C GLN A 162 -9.24 -10.57 17.55
N THR A 163 -9.49 -10.65 16.24
CA THR A 163 -8.66 -10.04 15.22
C THR A 163 -9.33 -8.77 14.70
N ILE A 164 -8.55 -7.72 14.50
CA ILE A 164 -9.00 -6.50 13.83
C ILE A 164 -8.41 -6.49 12.43
N PRO A 165 -9.25 -6.47 11.37
CA PRO A 165 -8.76 -6.31 10.01
C PRO A 165 -8.30 -4.87 9.78
N VAL A 166 -7.11 -4.72 9.22
CA VAL A 166 -6.54 -3.44 8.81
C VAL A 166 -6.33 -3.49 7.30
N SER A 167 -6.80 -2.45 6.60
CA SER A 167 -6.57 -2.25 5.17
C SER A 167 -5.94 -0.88 4.98
N LEU A 168 -4.71 -0.87 4.45
CA LEU A 168 -3.96 0.35 4.18
C LEU A 168 -3.62 0.44 2.69
N ASN A 169 -4.00 1.55 2.06
CA ASN A 169 -3.52 1.91 0.73
C ASN A 169 -2.23 2.71 0.89
N VAL A 170 -1.11 2.14 0.48
CA VAL A 170 0.19 2.83 0.51
C VAL A 170 0.51 3.29 -0.91
N PRO A 171 0.47 4.60 -1.21
CA PRO A 171 0.99 5.10 -2.47
C PRO A 171 2.49 4.91 -2.49
N VAL A 172 3.00 4.26 -3.53
CA VAL A 172 4.44 4.08 -3.78
C VAL A 172 4.83 4.77 -5.06
N ASP A 173 6.00 5.41 -5.00
CA ASP A 173 6.68 6.02 -6.13
C ASP A 173 8.08 5.41 -6.20
N ILE A 174 8.33 4.60 -7.23
CA ILE A 174 9.57 3.83 -7.36
C ILE A 174 10.27 4.30 -8.65
N PRO A 175 11.30 5.15 -8.56
CA PRO A 175 12.07 5.57 -9.71
C PRO A 175 12.93 4.39 -10.22
N LEU A 176 12.90 4.12 -11.53
CA LEU A 176 13.48 2.89 -12.09
C LEU A 176 15.01 2.86 -12.02
N ASN A 177 15.66 4.03 -12.07
CA ASN A 177 17.11 4.18 -11.86
C ASN A 177 17.60 3.76 -10.46
N GLU A 178 16.72 3.69 -9.45
CA GLU A 178 17.05 3.22 -8.10
C GLU A 178 16.72 1.73 -7.90
N THR A 179 16.17 1.08 -8.92
CA THR A 179 15.83 -0.35 -8.87
C THR A 179 16.94 -1.22 -9.47
N GLN A 180 16.82 -2.53 -9.28
CA GLN A 180 17.68 -3.50 -9.97
C GLN A 180 17.50 -3.51 -11.50
N LEU A 181 16.44 -2.88 -12.04
CA LEU A 181 16.24 -2.75 -13.49
C LEU A 181 17.13 -1.68 -14.13
N HIS A 182 17.70 -0.78 -13.32
CA HIS A 182 18.67 0.21 -13.77
C HIS A 182 19.85 -0.44 -14.51
N GLU A 183 20.43 -1.50 -13.93
CA GLU A 183 21.60 -2.18 -14.49
C GLU A 183 21.35 -2.77 -15.89
N PRO A 184 20.31 -3.58 -16.15
CA PRO A 184 20.03 -4.06 -17.49
C PRO A 184 19.69 -2.93 -18.48
N PHE A 185 18.99 -1.87 -18.07
CA PHE A 185 18.72 -0.73 -18.96
C PHE A 185 20.00 0.03 -19.34
N ASN A 186 20.88 0.28 -18.37
CA ASN A 186 22.17 0.90 -18.63
C ASN A 186 23.08 0.01 -19.48
N ASN A 187 23.08 -1.29 -19.27
CA ASN A 187 23.81 -2.22 -20.12
C ASN A 187 23.32 -2.13 -21.57
N LEU A 188 22.00 -2.14 -21.80
CA LEU A 188 21.44 -1.96 -23.14
C LEU A 188 21.82 -0.61 -23.74
N ARG A 189 21.69 0.48 -22.98
CA ARG A 189 22.13 1.82 -23.39
C ARG A 189 23.59 1.83 -23.84
N ASN A 190 24.49 1.29 -23.02
CA ASN A 190 25.94 1.25 -23.27
C ASN A 190 26.30 0.39 -24.49
N LEU A 191 25.53 -0.67 -24.76
CA LEU A 191 25.71 -1.49 -25.96
C LEU A 191 25.39 -0.72 -27.24
N PHE A 192 24.37 0.15 -27.23
CA PHE A 192 23.94 0.90 -28.40
C PHE A 192 24.64 2.25 -28.57
N GLU A 193 25.12 2.85 -27.50
CA GLU A 193 25.81 4.14 -27.50
C GLU A 193 26.95 4.26 -28.54
N PRO A 194 27.91 3.31 -28.68
CA PRO A 194 28.97 3.44 -29.66
C PRO A 194 28.44 3.44 -31.10
N TYR A 195 27.36 2.72 -31.38
CA TYR A 195 26.75 2.68 -32.71
C TYR A 195 26.02 3.98 -33.03
N VAL A 196 25.31 4.55 -32.06
CA VAL A 196 24.62 5.83 -32.24
C VAL A 196 25.61 6.98 -32.43
N ARG A 197 26.71 7.00 -31.66
CA ARG A 197 27.80 7.97 -31.84
C ARG A 197 28.47 7.81 -33.21
N ALA A 198 28.83 6.58 -33.57
CA ALA A 198 29.44 6.31 -34.88
C ALA A 198 28.53 6.77 -36.01
N LEU A 199 27.24 6.41 -35.97
CA LEU A 199 26.29 6.78 -37.00
C LEU A 199 26.04 8.29 -37.07
N GLY A 200 25.95 8.97 -35.93
CA GLY A 200 25.74 10.41 -35.87
C GLY A 200 26.93 11.24 -36.36
N ASN A 201 28.15 10.70 -36.29
CA ASN A 201 29.36 11.34 -36.83
C ASN A 201 29.65 11.00 -38.30
N LEU A 202 28.83 10.14 -38.93
CA LEU A 202 28.94 9.87 -40.37
C LEU A 202 28.22 10.94 -41.19
N PRO A 203 28.74 11.25 -42.40
CA PRO A 203 28.10 12.22 -43.29
C PRO A 203 26.67 11.76 -43.63
N SER A 204 25.73 12.70 -43.56
CA SER A 204 24.31 12.42 -43.79
C SER A 204 23.88 12.78 -45.21
N ASN A 205 24.65 13.62 -45.89
CA ASN A 205 24.38 14.07 -47.24
C ASN A 205 25.69 14.38 -48.01
N TRP A 206 25.58 14.65 -49.31
CA TRP A 206 26.72 14.99 -50.17
C TRP A 206 27.48 16.26 -49.77
N GLY A 207 26.84 17.20 -49.06
CA GLY A 207 27.47 18.40 -48.52
C GLY A 207 28.45 18.13 -47.37
N ASP A 208 28.22 17.06 -46.61
CA ASP A 208 29.06 16.69 -45.46
C ASP A 208 30.31 15.88 -45.87
N VAL A 209 30.26 15.22 -47.04
CA VAL A 209 31.31 14.32 -47.52
C VAL A 209 32.68 15.00 -47.67
N PRO A 210 32.80 16.21 -48.27
CA PRO A 210 34.10 16.87 -48.39
C PRO A 210 34.77 17.17 -47.05
N ALA A 211 33.99 17.59 -46.04
CA ALA A 211 34.48 17.83 -44.69
C ALA A 211 34.95 16.51 -44.05
N PHE A 212 34.11 15.48 -44.10
CA PHE A 212 34.43 14.16 -43.57
C PHE A 212 35.70 13.56 -44.21
N VAL A 213 35.86 13.64 -45.54
CA VAL A 213 37.08 13.18 -46.23
C VAL A 213 38.29 14.00 -45.80
N GLY A 214 38.14 15.31 -45.59
CA GLY A 214 39.19 16.17 -45.03
C GLY A 214 39.64 15.71 -43.63
N ASP A 215 38.69 15.34 -42.78
CA ASP A 215 38.97 14.81 -41.44
C ASP A 215 39.65 13.43 -41.52
N VAL A 216 39.20 12.55 -42.43
CA VAL A 216 39.81 11.23 -42.68
C VAL A 216 41.27 11.38 -43.11
N MET A 217 41.53 12.27 -44.08
CA MET A 217 42.87 12.47 -44.63
C MET A 217 43.81 13.18 -43.66
N SER A 218 43.28 13.98 -42.73
CA SER A 218 44.05 14.64 -41.67
C SER A 218 44.22 13.78 -40.41
N GLY A 219 43.58 12.60 -40.35
CA GLY A 219 43.64 11.70 -39.21
C GLY A 219 42.83 12.17 -37.99
N ASN A 220 41.96 13.16 -38.17
CA ASN A 220 41.18 13.79 -37.08
C ASN A 220 39.77 13.21 -36.94
N VAL A 221 39.45 12.09 -37.58
CA VAL A 221 38.12 11.49 -37.48
C VAL A 221 37.91 10.89 -36.10
N ASN A 222 36.94 11.44 -35.38
CA ASN A 222 36.45 10.87 -34.13
C ASN A 222 34.99 10.44 -34.28
N LEU A 223 34.78 9.18 -34.71
CA LEU A 223 33.44 8.60 -34.81
C LEU A 223 32.76 8.43 -33.46
N MET A 224 33.52 8.47 -32.36
CA MET A 224 33.02 8.29 -31.00
C MET A 224 32.79 9.62 -30.28
N ALA A 225 32.93 10.75 -30.98
CA ALA A 225 32.66 12.06 -30.43
C ALA A 225 31.18 12.18 -30.01
N PRO A 226 30.88 12.86 -28.89
CA PRO A 226 29.50 13.16 -28.52
C PRO A 226 28.84 14.03 -29.59
N THR A 227 27.68 13.59 -30.07
CA THR A 227 26.80 14.33 -30.98
C THR A 227 25.72 15.08 -30.20
N ASP A 228 25.01 16.02 -30.84
CA ASP A 228 23.91 16.77 -30.23
C ASP A 228 22.83 15.85 -29.65
N TYR A 229 22.51 14.77 -30.37
CA TYR A 229 21.62 13.73 -29.88
C TYR A 229 22.14 13.10 -28.57
N THR A 230 23.40 12.65 -28.53
CA THR A 230 23.92 11.93 -27.33
C THR A 230 24.06 12.81 -26.10
N ARG A 231 24.04 14.14 -26.25
CA ARG A 231 24.01 15.09 -25.13
C ARG A 231 22.64 15.14 -24.46
N ASN A 232 21.58 14.95 -25.23
CA ASN A 232 20.21 14.93 -24.73
C ASN A 232 19.37 13.88 -25.49
N PRO A 233 19.63 12.58 -25.24
CA PRO A 233 19.05 11.49 -26.03
C PRO A 233 17.56 11.29 -25.73
N TRP A 234 17.08 11.76 -24.58
CA TRP A 234 15.70 11.67 -24.14
C TRP A 234 15.15 13.07 -23.87
N LYS A 235 14.06 13.44 -24.55
CA LYS A 235 13.44 14.77 -24.40
C LYS A 235 12.27 14.78 -23.39
N GLY A 236 12.11 13.69 -22.62
CA GLY A 236 10.90 13.46 -21.84
C GLY A 236 9.79 12.86 -22.70
N PHE A 237 8.66 12.58 -22.06
CA PHE A 237 7.41 12.42 -22.79
C PHE A 237 7.10 13.77 -23.45
N GLU A 238 7.14 13.83 -24.77
CA GLU A 238 6.56 14.98 -25.46
C GLU A 238 5.08 14.99 -25.08
N ASP A 239 4.67 15.99 -24.29
CA ASP A 239 3.26 16.26 -23.99
C ASP A 239 2.55 16.70 -25.29
N GLU A 240 2.34 15.78 -26.23
CA GLU A 240 1.36 15.94 -27.30
C GLU A 240 -0.08 16.03 -26.75
N GLN A 241 -0.23 16.03 -25.42
CA GLN A 241 -1.44 16.32 -24.67
C GLN A 241 -1.38 17.62 -23.87
N THR A 242 -0.58 18.61 -24.30
CA THR A 242 -0.88 20.04 -24.09
C THR A 242 -1.31 20.68 -25.41
N ALA A 243 -2.21 20.02 -26.15
CA ALA A 243 -3.19 20.78 -26.89
C ALA A 243 -4.12 21.39 -25.83
N GLU A 244 -4.01 22.72 -25.62
CA GLU A 244 -5.08 23.46 -24.95
C GLU A 244 -6.41 22.91 -25.48
N PRO A 245 -7.36 22.49 -24.63
CA PRO A 245 -8.69 22.21 -25.11
C PRO A 245 -9.18 23.53 -25.69
N SER A 246 -9.21 23.63 -27.03
CA SER A 246 -9.90 24.68 -27.75
C SER A 246 -11.20 24.91 -27.01
N ALA A 247 -11.34 26.12 -26.44
CA ALA A 247 -12.51 26.54 -25.72
C ALA A 247 -13.72 26.18 -26.59
N ILE A 248 -14.45 25.14 -26.19
CA ILE A 248 -15.72 24.82 -26.80
C ILE A 248 -16.61 26.00 -26.39
N GLU A 249 -16.80 26.89 -27.34
CA GLU A 249 -17.67 28.05 -27.26
C GLU A 249 -19.05 27.57 -26.78
N SER A 250 -19.36 27.85 -25.52
CA SER A 250 -20.66 27.55 -24.94
C SER A 250 -21.66 28.55 -25.54
N PRO A 251 -22.75 28.10 -26.18
CA PRO A 251 -23.73 29.04 -26.74
C PRO A 251 -24.42 29.77 -25.59
N ALA A 252 -24.31 31.09 -25.61
CA ALA A 252 -24.94 32.01 -24.67
C ALA A 252 -26.46 31.82 -24.59
N PRO A 253 -27.09 31.93 -23.41
CA PRO A 253 -28.52 32.11 -23.32
C PRO A 253 -28.88 33.58 -23.54
N ASP A 254 -29.82 33.79 -24.47
CA ASP A 254 -30.53 35.03 -24.74
C ASP A 254 -31.33 35.51 -23.51
N GLY A 255 -31.34 36.82 -23.24
CA GLY A 255 -32.04 37.40 -22.09
C GLY A 255 -31.62 38.84 -21.74
N THR A 256 -32.26 39.79 -22.43
CA THR A 256 -32.40 41.26 -22.29
C THR A 256 -32.04 42.01 -20.98
N PRO A 257 -31.78 43.35 -21.06
CA PRO A 257 -31.08 44.13 -20.03
C PRO A 257 -31.99 44.98 -19.12
N VAL A 258 -31.62 45.16 -17.83
CA VAL A 258 -32.12 46.28 -16.99
C VAL A 258 -31.05 46.72 -15.96
N GLU A 259 -30.45 47.88 -16.24
CA GLU A 259 -30.18 49.06 -15.39
C GLU A 259 -29.97 48.92 -13.86
N GLY A 260 -28.84 49.47 -13.35
CA GLY A 260 -28.72 49.95 -11.96
C GLY A 260 -27.34 49.87 -11.30
N THR A 261 -26.47 50.86 -11.51
CA THR A 261 -25.35 51.20 -10.59
C THR A 261 -25.94 51.90 -9.35
N PRO A 262 -25.43 51.69 -8.11
CA PRO A 262 -24.45 52.65 -7.60
C PRO A 262 -23.40 52.11 -6.58
N THR A 263 -22.19 52.68 -6.72
CA THR A 263 -21.24 53.13 -5.67
C THR A 263 -20.61 52.18 -4.62
N ALA A 264 -19.28 52.22 -4.60
CA ALA A 264 -18.37 51.86 -3.48
C ALA A 264 -18.58 52.78 -2.26
N PRO A 265 -17.98 52.47 -1.08
CA PRO A 265 -16.67 53.11 -0.83
C PRO A 265 -15.63 52.26 -0.06
N GLU A 266 -14.39 52.63 -0.36
CA GLU A 266 -13.12 52.66 0.40
C GLU A 266 -13.03 52.10 1.84
N GLY A 267 -11.88 51.48 2.15
CA GLY A 267 -11.27 51.62 3.47
C GLY A 267 -10.27 50.55 3.93
N THR A 268 -9.00 50.94 3.99
CA THR A 268 -7.93 50.51 4.93
C THR A 268 -7.01 49.32 4.61
N THR A 269 -5.70 49.65 4.54
CA THR A 269 -4.51 48.80 4.75
C THR A 269 -3.97 49.10 6.19
N PRO A 270 -2.82 48.56 6.67
CA PRO A 270 -2.22 47.21 6.69
C PRO A 270 -1.87 46.75 8.14
N ILE A 271 -1.58 45.46 8.41
CA ILE A 271 -0.84 45.04 9.62
C ILE A 271 0.11 43.87 9.32
N ALA A 272 1.39 44.06 9.65
CA ALA A 272 2.39 43.04 10.07
C ALA A 272 2.87 43.46 11.49
N PRO A 273 3.72 42.71 12.26
CA PRO A 273 4.46 41.46 12.02
C PRO A 273 4.40 40.47 13.23
N VAL A 274 5.19 39.37 13.24
CA VAL A 274 6.09 38.94 14.36
C VAL A 274 6.80 37.62 14.04
N ASP A 275 8.09 37.61 14.38
CA ASP A 275 9.15 36.60 14.25
C ASP A 275 9.32 35.78 15.55
N GLY A 276 9.86 34.55 15.46
CA GLY A 276 10.36 33.80 16.63
C GLY A 276 10.43 32.27 16.49
N GLY A 277 11.65 31.69 16.53
CA GLY A 277 11.88 30.28 16.93
C GLY A 277 13.05 29.55 16.25
N THR A 278 14.13 29.33 17.00
CA THR A 278 15.43 28.68 16.70
C THR A 278 15.42 27.19 16.27
N PRO A 279 16.55 26.66 15.72
CA PRO A 279 16.63 25.35 15.06
C PRO A 279 16.85 24.17 16.01
N VAL A 280 16.26 23.01 15.69
CA VAL A 280 16.49 21.73 16.39
C VAL A 280 17.55 20.89 15.67
N THR A 281 18.53 20.44 16.44
CA THR A 281 19.62 19.52 16.08
C THR A 281 19.12 18.09 15.94
N GLU A 282 19.31 17.45 14.78
CA GLU A 282 19.06 16.02 14.60
C GLU A 282 20.27 15.18 15.03
N THR A 283 19.99 14.08 15.75
CA THR A 283 20.94 13.05 16.19
C THR A 283 20.96 11.92 15.15
N PRO A 284 22.11 11.30 14.80
CA PRO A 284 22.15 10.24 13.79
C PRO A 284 21.67 8.89 14.34
N PRO A 285 21.05 8.02 13.50
CA PRO A 285 20.60 6.69 13.90
C PRO A 285 21.74 5.65 13.88
N PRO A 286 21.59 4.50 14.60
CA PRO A 286 22.64 3.48 14.79
C PRO A 286 22.80 2.54 13.58
N PRO A 287 23.92 1.78 13.48
CA PRO A 287 24.23 0.98 12.30
C PRO A 287 23.39 -0.30 12.17
N VAL A 288 23.02 -0.61 10.92
CA VAL A 288 22.21 -1.75 10.48
C VAL A 288 22.97 -3.08 10.66
N GLN A 289 22.35 -4.06 11.30
CA GLN A 289 22.85 -5.44 11.38
C GLN A 289 22.55 -6.20 10.08
N GLN A 290 23.56 -6.88 9.54
CA GLN A 290 23.49 -7.67 8.31
C GLN A 290 22.65 -8.94 8.52
N GLN A 291 21.58 -9.12 7.74
CA GLN A 291 20.83 -10.38 7.67
C GLN A 291 21.41 -11.29 6.58
N THR A 292 21.61 -12.55 6.96
CA THR A 292 22.17 -13.65 6.17
C THR A 292 21.22 -14.16 5.09
N THR A 293 21.76 -14.43 3.90
CA THR A 293 21.08 -15.00 2.72
C THR A 293 20.58 -16.44 2.98
N PRO A 294 19.36 -16.82 2.56
CA PRO A 294 18.94 -18.22 2.55
C PRO A 294 19.43 -18.97 1.30
N THR A 295 20.07 -20.12 1.53
CA THR A 295 20.53 -21.08 0.51
C THR A 295 19.35 -21.78 -0.17
N PHE A 296 19.30 -21.72 -1.50
CA PHE A 296 18.31 -22.39 -2.33
C PHE A 296 18.75 -23.84 -2.63
N THR A 297 17.96 -24.86 -2.27
CA THR A 297 18.15 -26.25 -2.69
C THR A 297 17.24 -26.60 -3.87
N PRO A 298 17.76 -27.14 -5.00
CA PRO A 298 16.93 -27.57 -6.11
C PRO A 298 16.26 -28.93 -5.85
N PHE A 299 15.00 -29.04 -6.27
CA PHE A 299 14.17 -30.25 -6.24
C PHE A 299 14.60 -31.27 -7.31
N GLY A 300 14.65 -32.56 -6.93
CA GLY A 300 14.36 -33.69 -7.83
C GLY A 300 15.51 -34.66 -8.12
N ALA A 301 15.65 -35.70 -7.30
CA ALA A 301 16.16 -37.02 -7.73
C ALA A 301 15.70 -38.10 -6.74
N THR A 302 14.75 -38.93 -7.17
CA THR A 302 14.31 -40.14 -6.47
C THR A 302 15.36 -41.24 -6.64
N PRO A 303 15.85 -41.92 -5.58
CA PRO A 303 16.69 -43.09 -5.75
C PRO A 303 15.84 -44.36 -5.86
N VAL A 304 16.13 -45.15 -6.89
CA VAL A 304 15.65 -46.53 -7.08
C VAL A 304 16.41 -47.42 -6.09
N GLY A 305 15.68 -48.11 -5.21
CA GLY A 305 16.24 -49.07 -4.25
C GLY A 305 16.65 -50.37 -4.93
N GLY A 306 17.82 -50.88 -4.52
CA GLY A 306 18.21 -52.28 -4.58
C GLY A 306 18.30 -52.87 -3.17
#